data_AF-A0A1Y1QFH6-F1
#
_entry.id   AF-A0A1Y1QFH6-F1
#
_cell.length_a   1.000
_cell.length_b   1.000
_cell.length_c   1.000
_cell.angle_alpha   90.00
_cell.angle_beta   90.00
_cell.angle_gamma   90.00
#
_symmetry.space_group_name_H-M   'P 1'
#
loop_
_entity.id
_entity.type
_entity.pdbx_description
1 polymer ?
#
loop_
_entity_poly.entity_id
_entity_poly.type
_entity_poly.pdbx_seq_one_letter_code
_entity_poly.pdbx_strand_id
1 'polypeptide(L)'
;MTNIKTDPLSIVRNLPIRMIHRSEINIDKDMDFDEIFIKKYKKYYLGKINGYSTRISTDNIKPGFYRRINSEFQHDLGYLNQEEIEKVKIIIKAGARPTIHIYGNINKEDNEEFLCPDDVNVYMAYKELEIKKIPVLILGSSNNMEESGYIVRSIEYNQNTYTPHFHGCIPINATRIPVTTINKKITHDDALNELISLIKDTKKALKDFHQPINTALHYHHTQFSILKRAEDSLLSMRLLYQSKLYLNAAVLVRSLYELTLIFYADWISPEIFNKYLKLSSIIKEKEWLIECDKELKANMKKGMKKTEAEKLKNSHMSAFHLASTVSEKARIFPLGEDHHQQLYSFLSKIAHQDFSMTARYKDTFDEVSEEAYSQDIMNDAIFYTDIFISHIVNNMLSDIGFKQ
;
A
#
# COMPACT_ATOMS: atom_id res chain seq x y z
N MET A 1 -22.09 -28.79 8.94
CA MET A 1 -21.51 -27.45 8.67
C MET A 1 -20.13 -27.40 9.28
N THR A 2 -19.08 -27.54 8.48
CA THR A 2 -17.70 -27.33 8.92
C THR A 2 -17.56 -25.85 9.28
N ASN A 3 -17.25 -25.59 10.54
CA ASN A 3 -16.98 -24.24 11.03
C ASN A 3 -15.67 -23.80 10.36
N ILE A 4 -15.73 -23.04 9.27
CA ILE A 4 -14.55 -22.47 8.62
C ILE A 4 -14.02 -21.39 9.55
N LYS A 5 -13.27 -21.80 10.58
CA LYS A 5 -12.53 -20.88 11.45
C LYS A 5 -11.33 -20.36 10.67
N THR A 6 -11.47 -19.18 10.09
CA THR A 6 -10.34 -18.39 9.61
C THR A 6 -10.01 -17.36 10.68
N ASP A 7 -8.76 -17.32 11.13
CA ASP A 7 -8.28 -16.34 12.11
C ASP A 7 -7.42 -15.29 11.39
N PRO A 8 -7.90 -14.04 11.22
CA PRO A 8 -7.13 -12.96 10.60
C PRO A 8 -5.81 -12.66 11.32
N LEU A 9 -5.70 -12.99 12.61
CA LEU A 9 -4.50 -12.78 13.41
C LEU A 9 -3.39 -13.79 13.12
N SER A 10 -3.73 -14.94 12.50
CA SER A 10 -2.76 -15.96 12.09
C SER A 10 -1.86 -15.52 10.91
N ILE A 11 -2.27 -14.49 10.17
CA ILE A 11 -1.48 -13.94 9.07
C ILE A 11 -0.25 -13.23 9.67
N VAL A 12 0.95 -13.68 9.32
CA VAL A 12 2.23 -13.09 9.75
C VAL A 12 2.85 -12.26 8.63
N ARG A 13 3.32 -11.05 8.93
CA ARG A 13 3.79 -10.08 7.92
C ARG A 13 5.12 -9.40 8.24
N ASN A 14 5.64 -9.62 9.45
CA ASN A 14 6.92 -9.10 9.88
C ASN A 14 7.82 -10.28 10.23
N LEU A 15 9.11 -10.12 10.00
CA LEU A 15 10.10 -11.07 10.49
C LEU A 15 10.09 -11.08 12.03
N PRO A 16 10.39 -12.23 12.67
CA PRO A 16 10.45 -12.33 14.12
C PRO A 16 11.58 -11.43 14.65
N ILE A 17 11.23 -10.58 15.61
CA ILE A 17 12.21 -9.74 16.32
C ILE A 17 12.95 -10.62 17.32
N ARG A 18 14.29 -10.53 17.32
CA ARG A 18 15.16 -11.20 18.30
C ARG A 18 15.90 -10.14 19.11
N MET A 19 16.04 -10.39 20.41
CA MET A 19 16.92 -9.60 21.26
C MET A 19 18.34 -10.13 21.10
N ILE A 20 19.28 -9.27 20.73
CA ILE A 20 20.71 -9.58 20.67
C ILE A 20 21.43 -8.85 21.79
N HIS A 21 22.54 -9.42 22.28
CA HIS A 21 23.33 -8.73 23.29
C HIS A 21 24.13 -7.60 22.65
N ARG A 22 24.34 -6.49 23.36
CA ARG A 22 25.07 -5.33 22.80
C ARG A 22 26.49 -5.68 22.35
N SER A 23 27.13 -6.67 22.99
CA SER A 23 28.47 -7.13 22.60
C SER A 23 28.50 -7.90 21.27
N GLU A 24 27.34 -8.31 20.75
CA GLU A 24 27.21 -8.98 19.45
C GLU A 24 27.07 -7.95 18.31
N ILE A 25 26.90 -6.67 18.65
CA ILE A 25 26.86 -5.57 17.67
C ILE A 25 28.30 -5.23 17.28
N ASN A 26 28.71 -5.71 16.11
CA ASN A 26 29.97 -5.31 15.49
C ASN A 26 29.75 -3.99 14.74
N ILE A 27 30.49 -2.96 15.14
CA ILE A 27 30.53 -1.69 14.43
C ILE A 27 31.84 -1.67 13.66
N ASP A 28 31.75 -1.62 12.33
CA ASP A 28 32.92 -1.36 11.50
C ASP A 28 33.40 0.08 11.78
N LYS A 29 34.63 0.20 12.28
CA LYS A 29 35.20 1.50 12.66
C LYS A 29 35.76 2.26 11.47
N ASP A 30 35.98 1.56 10.36
CA ASP A 30 36.59 2.12 9.15
C ASP A 30 35.54 2.47 8.09
N MET A 31 34.25 2.33 8.43
CA MET A 31 33.14 2.72 7.56
C MET A 31 32.91 4.23 7.61
N ASP A 32 32.88 4.85 6.43
CA ASP A 32 32.52 6.25 6.27
C ASP A 32 31.01 6.44 6.46
N PHE A 33 30.63 7.49 7.20
CA PHE A 33 29.23 7.76 7.51
C PHE A 33 28.72 9.05 6.85
N ASP A 34 27.47 9.03 6.42
CA ASP A 34 26.75 10.23 6.00
C ASP A 34 26.27 11.05 7.22
N GLU A 35 26.97 12.15 7.52
CA GLU A 35 26.60 13.05 8.62
C GLU A 35 25.20 13.67 8.45
N ILE A 36 24.77 13.94 7.22
CA ILE A 36 23.45 14.51 6.93
C ILE A 36 22.38 13.49 7.29
N PHE A 37 22.58 12.25 6.87
CA PHE A 37 21.69 11.14 7.22
C PHE A 37 21.63 10.92 8.73
N ILE A 38 22.77 10.76 9.41
CA ILE A 38 22.81 10.55 10.87
C ILE A 38 22.05 11.67 11.59
N LYS A 39 22.28 12.93 11.19
CA LYS A 39 21.58 14.08 11.78
C LYS A 39 20.07 14.02 11.55
N LYS A 40 19.62 13.66 10.36
CA LYS A 40 18.19 13.51 10.03
C LYS A 40 17.58 12.33 10.77
N TYR A 41 18.20 11.15 10.71
CA TYR A 41 17.75 9.94 11.37
C TYR A 41 17.63 10.14 12.88
N LYS A 42 18.63 10.75 13.53
CA LYS A 42 18.57 11.09 14.96
C LYS A 42 17.43 12.05 15.29
N LYS A 43 17.17 13.06 14.46
CA LYS A 43 16.03 13.96 14.64
C LYS A 43 14.70 13.21 14.47
N TYR A 44 14.60 12.29 13.51
CA TYR A 44 13.42 11.47 13.28
C TYR A 44 13.16 10.52 14.45
N TYR A 45 14.20 9.81 14.91
CA TYR A 45 14.15 8.92 16.06
C TYR A 45 13.68 9.67 17.32
N LEU A 46 14.19 10.88 17.56
CA LEU A 46 13.78 11.73 18.69
C LEU A 46 12.45 12.48 18.48
N GLY A 47 11.69 12.18 17.41
CA GLY A 47 10.38 12.79 17.14
C GLY A 47 10.42 14.29 16.79
N LYS A 48 11.61 14.82 16.42
CA LYS A 48 11.84 16.24 16.07
C LYS A 48 11.54 16.54 14.60
N ILE A 49 11.55 15.53 13.74
CA ILE A 49 11.06 15.60 12.35
C ILE A 49 10.19 14.38 12.08
N ASN A 50 9.32 14.49 11.08
CA ASN A 50 8.53 13.37 10.60
C ASN A 50 9.33 12.53 9.60
N GLY A 51 9.00 11.24 9.53
CA GLY A 51 9.30 10.38 8.40
C GLY A 51 8.05 10.24 7.52
N TYR A 52 8.24 9.96 6.23
CA TYR A 52 7.15 9.76 5.29
C TYR A 52 7.29 8.38 4.65
N SER A 53 6.45 7.44 5.06
CA SER A 53 6.43 6.07 4.56
C SER A 53 5.63 6.01 3.27
N THR A 54 6.27 5.63 2.17
CA THR A 54 5.66 5.62 0.83
C THR A 54 6.39 4.63 -0.08
N ARG A 55 6.11 4.68 -1.39
CA ARG A 55 6.86 3.98 -2.42
C ARG A 55 7.44 4.94 -3.43
N ILE A 56 8.69 4.69 -3.81
CA ILE A 56 9.43 5.48 -4.79
C ILE A 56 10.03 4.53 -5.82
N SER A 57 10.13 5.00 -7.06
CA SER A 57 10.75 4.25 -8.13
C SER A 57 12.24 4.06 -7.85
N THR A 58 12.77 2.85 -8.06
CA THR A 58 14.19 2.54 -7.84
C THR A 58 15.13 3.46 -8.61
N ASP A 59 14.68 3.93 -9.77
CA ASP A 59 15.44 4.79 -10.68
C ASP A 59 15.54 6.24 -10.17
N ASN A 60 14.67 6.64 -9.23
CA ASN A 60 14.70 7.96 -8.59
C ASN A 60 15.52 7.99 -7.29
N ILE A 61 16.18 6.88 -6.95
CA ILE A 61 16.97 6.74 -5.73
C ILE A 61 18.39 6.36 -6.13
N LYS A 62 19.35 7.18 -5.69
CA LYS A 62 20.77 6.88 -5.80
C LYS A 62 21.25 6.15 -4.54
N PRO A 63 21.83 4.95 -4.66
CA PRO A 63 22.43 4.26 -3.52
C PRO A 63 23.66 5.02 -3.03
N GLY A 64 23.91 5.03 -1.73
CA GLY A 64 24.99 5.78 -1.11
C GLY A 64 24.66 7.26 -0.87
N PHE A 65 25.70 8.08 -0.77
CA PHE A 65 25.59 9.51 -0.46
C PHE A 65 26.70 10.34 -1.09
N TYR A 66 26.63 11.66 -0.90
CA TYR A 66 27.64 12.59 -1.38
C TYR A 66 28.48 13.16 -0.26
N ARG A 67 29.79 13.19 -0.49
CA ARG A 67 30.75 13.94 0.32
C ARG A 67 31.22 15.17 -0.44
N ARG A 68 31.45 16.26 0.28
CA ARG A 68 31.98 17.48 -0.33
C ARG A 68 33.50 17.54 -0.11
N ILE A 69 34.27 17.42 -1.19
CA ILE A 69 35.73 17.49 -1.17
C ILE A 69 36.16 18.59 -2.12
N ASN A 70 36.91 19.59 -1.63
CA ASN A 70 37.41 20.71 -2.44
C ASN A 70 36.32 21.44 -3.26
N SER A 71 35.13 21.58 -2.70
CA SER A 71 33.92 22.17 -3.32
C SER A 71 33.16 21.29 -4.32
N GLU A 72 33.68 20.11 -4.68
CA GLU A 72 33.02 19.14 -5.55
C GLU A 72 32.25 18.09 -4.74
N PHE A 73 31.21 17.52 -5.36
CA PHE A 73 30.47 16.40 -4.80
C PHE A 73 31.07 15.08 -5.29
N GLN A 74 31.63 14.30 -4.36
CA GLN A 74 32.08 12.95 -4.63
C GLN A 74 31.05 11.95 -4.12
N HIS A 75 30.56 11.10 -5.02
CA HIS A 75 29.63 10.04 -4.68
C HIS A 75 30.36 8.89 -3.98
N ASP A 76 29.78 8.42 -2.88
CA ASP A 76 30.22 7.26 -2.13
C ASP A 76 29.06 6.26 -2.05
N LEU A 77 29.28 5.06 -2.59
CA LEU A 77 28.29 4.00 -2.63
C LEU A 77 28.10 3.29 -1.28
N GLY A 78 29.04 3.45 -0.35
CA GLY A 78 29.08 2.68 0.88
C GLY A 78 29.52 1.22 0.67
N TYR A 79 29.35 0.41 1.72
CA TYR A 79 29.78 -0.99 1.72
C TYR A 79 28.76 -1.90 1.04
N LEU A 80 29.23 -2.67 0.05
CA LEU A 80 28.44 -3.69 -0.64
C LEU A 80 28.88 -5.10 -0.22
N ASN A 81 27.91 -5.91 0.20
CA ASN A 81 28.14 -7.30 0.56
C ASN A 81 27.20 -8.22 -0.23
N GLN A 82 27.75 -8.97 -1.18
CA GLN A 82 26.95 -9.86 -2.03
C GLN A 82 26.20 -10.93 -1.22
N GLU A 83 26.78 -11.43 -0.13
CA GLU A 83 26.12 -12.43 0.71
C GLU A 83 24.89 -11.84 1.41
N GLU A 84 24.98 -10.58 1.87
CA GLU A 84 23.84 -9.86 2.45
C GLU A 84 22.77 -9.54 1.40
N ILE A 85 23.18 -9.11 0.21
CA ILE A 85 22.27 -8.86 -0.91
C ILE A 85 21.46 -10.14 -1.24
N GLU A 86 22.11 -11.30 -1.37
CA GLU A 86 21.41 -12.56 -1.61
C GLU A 86 20.47 -12.96 -0.46
N LYS A 87 20.88 -12.75 0.80
CA LYS A 87 19.99 -12.98 1.96
C LYS A 87 18.76 -12.09 1.90
N VAL A 88 18.93 -10.80 1.56
CA VAL A 88 17.82 -9.86 1.42
C VAL A 88 16.89 -10.26 0.27
N LYS A 89 17.43 -10.71 -0.87
CA LYS A 89 16.65 -11.21 -2.00
C LYS A 89 15.76 -12.39 -1.60
N ILE A 90 16.30 -13.34 -0.84
CA ILE A 90 15.54 -14.50 -0.33
C ILE A 90 14.34 -14.05 0.52
N ILE A 91 14.53 -13.12 1.47
CA ILE A 91 13.43 -12.66 2.32
C ILE A 91 12.40 -11.82 1.54
N ILE A 92 12.82 -11.05 0.54
CA ILE A 92 11.89 -10.30 -0.34
C ILE A 92 11.01 -11.28 -1.13
N LYS A 93 11.60 -12.33 -1.72
CA LYS A 93 10.86 -13.41 -2.40
C LYS A 93 9.94 -14.18 -1.46
N ALA A 94 10.27 -14.25 -0.17
CA ALA A 94 9.39 -14.80 0.86
C ALA A 94 8.21 -13.89 1.24
N GLY A 95 8.27 -12.60 0.86
CA GLY A 95 7.21 -11.62 1.11
C GLY A 95 7.58 -10.55 2.15
N ALA A 96 8.83 -10.48 2.60
CA ALA A 96 9.28 -9.30 3.34
C ALA A 96 9.32 -8.08 2.41
N ARG A 97 9.09 -6.89 2.96
CA ARG A 97 9.22 -5.62 2.23
C ARG A 97 10.03 -4.64 3.08
N PRO A 98 11.35 -4.92 3.26
CA PRO A 98 12.21 -4.06 4.06
C PRO A 98 12.17 -2.64 3.54
N THR A 99 11.84 -1.70 4.43
CA THR A 99 11.78 -0.28 4.12
C THR A 99 13.18 0.31 4.15
N ILE A 100 13.57 1.04 3.10
CA ILE A 100 14.85 1.76 3.08
C ILE A 100 14.68 3.23 3.52
N HIS A 101 15.68 3.77 4.20
CA HIS A 101 15.67 5.15 4.69
C HIS A 101 16.37 6.07 3.69
N ILE A 102 15.64 7.08 3.22
CA ILE A 102 16.15 7.99 2.19
C ILE A 102 15.96 9.46 2.59
N TYR A 103 16.70 10.34 1.93
CA TYR A 103 16.47 11.79 2.01
C TYR A 103 16.76 12.46 0.66
N GLY A 104 16.23 13.67 0.48
CA GLY A 104 16.35 14.39 -0.80
C GLY A 104 17.79 14.67 -1.20
N ASN A 105 18.10 14.50 -2.49
CA ASN A 105 19.44 14.63 -3.03
C ASN A 105 19.95 16.07 -2.92
N ILE A 106 21.18 16.18 -2.39
CA ILE A 106 21.89 17.44 -2.20
C ILE A 106 22.62 17.89 -3.46
N ASN A 107 23.00 16.94 -4.32
CA ASN A 107 23.59 17.25 -5.61
C ASN A 107 22.45 17.53 -6.61
N LYS A 108 22.37 18.77 -7.12
CA LYS A 108 21.32 19.18 -8.06
C LYS A 108 21.64 18.88 -9.52
N GLU A 109 22.85 18.40 -9.79
CA GLU A 109 23.27 17.96 -11.13
C GLU A 109 22.88 16.50 -11.42
N ASP A 110 22.52 15.76 -10.38
CA ASP A 110 22.00 14.40 -10.49
C ASP A 110 20.54 14.38 -10.93
N ASN A 111 20.16 13.31 -11.64
CA ASN A 111 18.78 13.07 -12.04
C ASN A 111 17.96 12.42 -10.91
N GLU A 112 18.61 11.72 -9.98
CA GLU A 112 17.95 11.05 -8.87
C GLU A 112 17.52 12.05 -7.78
N GLU A 113 16.25 11.96 -7.37
CA GLU A 113 15.64 12.85 -6.39
C GLU A 113 16.07 12.54 -4.94
N PHE A 114 16.49 11.30 -4.68
CA PHE A 114 16.78 10.82 -3.33
C PHE A 114 18.12 10.07 -3.22
N LEU A 115 18.69 10.07 -2.02
CA LEU A 115 19.88 9.32 -1.62
C LEU A 115 19.52 8.24 -0.60
N CYS A 116 20.13 7.06 -0.72
CA CYS A 116 19.99 5.91 0.19
C CYS A 116 21.36 5.54 0.80
N PRO A 117 21.78 6.18 1.91
CA PRO A 117 23.12 6.03 2.47
C PRO A 117 23.36 4.75 3.27
N ASP A 118 22.34 4.21 3.95
CA ASP A 118 22.47 3.15 4.96
C ASP A 118 22.01 1.78 4.42
N ASP A 119 20.87 1.76 3.75
CA ASP A 119 20.21 0.52 3.29
C ASP A 119 20.67 0.09 1.88
N VAL A 120 21.95 0.27 1.55
CA VAL A 120 22.48 0.07 0.19
C VAL A 120 22.33 -1.38 -0.27
N ASN A 121 22.64 -2.36 0.58
CA ASN A 121 22.47 -3.78 0.25
C ASN A 121 21.00 -4.15 -0.02
N VAL A 122 20.07 -3.52 0.70
CA VAL A 122 18.61 -3.70 0.48
C VAL A 122 18.19 -3.07 -0.85
N TYR A 123 18.66 -1.87 -1.14
CA TYR A 123 18.43 -1.23 -2.44
C TYR A 123 18.93 -2.10 -3.60
N MET A 124 20.16 -2.62 -3.49
CA MET A 124 20.75 -3.49 -4.52
C MET A 124 19.96 -4.79 -4.69
N ALA A 125 19.47 -5.38 -3.59
CA ALA A 125 18.58 -6.53 -3.66
C ALA A 125 17.29 -6.24 -4.44
N TYR A 126 16.64 -5.10 -4.20
CA TYR A 126 15.46 -4.69 -4.99
C TYR A 126 15.81 -4.49 -6.47
N LYS A 127 16.94 -3.82 -6.75
CA LYS A 127 17.41 -3.55 -8.12
C LYS A 127 17.72 -4.83 -8.89
N GLU A 128 18.41 -5.79 -8.27
CA GLU A 128 18.72 -7.10 -8.87
C GLU A 128 17.47 -7.98 -9.07
N LEU A 129 16.43 -7.77 -8.27
CA LEU A 129 15.12 -8.40 -8.47
C LEU A 129 14.27 -7.67 -9.51
N GLU A 130 14.81 -6.63 -10.16
CA GLU A 130 14.10 -5.77 -11.12
C GLU A 130 12.81 -5.12 -10.57
N ILE A 131 12.65 -5.04 -9.23
CA ILE A 131 11.51 -4.40 -8.58
C ILE A 131 11.55 -2.90 -8.85
N LYS A 132 10.44 -2.35 -9.34
CA LYS A 132 10.39 -0.97 -9.84
C LYS A 132 10.03 0.05 -8.78
N LYS A 133 9.13 -0.28 -7.85
CA LYS A 133 8.69 0.62 -6.78
C LYS A 133 8.86 -0.03 -5.42
N ILE A 134 9.70 0.58 -4.58
CA ILE A 134 10.14 -0.01 -3.31
C ILE A 134 9.61 0.78 -2.12
N PRO A 135 9.36 0.12 -0.96
CA PRO A 135 8.98 0.81 0.26
C PRO A 135 10.13 1.66 0.79
N VAL A 136 9.85 2.93 1.08
CA VAL A 136 10.84 3.88 1.59
C VAL A 136 10.30 4.68 2.77
N LEU A 137 11.20 5.15 3.63
CA LEU A 137 10.94 6.17 4.63
C LEU A 137 11.74 7.43 4.31
N ILE A 138 11.07 8.47 3.83
CA ILE A 138 11.71 9.75 3.50
C ILE A 138 11.89 10.58 4.78
N LEU A 139 13.12 10.99 5.07
CA LEU A 139 13.47 11.70 6.30
C LEU A 139 13.33 13.23 6.16
N GLY A 140 12.25 13.76 6.72
CA GLY A 140 12.06 15.18 7.02
C GLY A 140 11.47 16.06 5.92
N SER A 141 11.25 15.55 4.70
CA SER A 141 10.50 16.26 3.65
C SER A 141 9.61 15.27 2.89
N SER A 142 8.42 15.73 2.52
CA SER A 142 7.45 14.99 1.68
C SER A 142 7.46 15.45 0.22
N ASN A 143 8.46 16.25 -0.18
CA ASN A 143 8.56 16.73 -1.55
C ASN A 143 8.89 15.57 -2.49
N ASN A 144 8.42 15.66 -3.74
CA ASN A 144 8.74 14.73 -4.82
C ASN A 144 8.32 13.27 -4.54
N MET A 145 7.28 13.08 -3.72
CA MET A 145 6.63 11.79 -3.54
C MET A 145 5.89 11.38 -4.82
N GLU A 146 6.13 10.15 -5.29
CA GLU A 146 5.44 9.58 -6.46
C GLU A 146 4.06 9.00 -6.11
N GLU A 147 3.92 8.53 -4.88
CA GLU A 147 2.72 7.90 -4.34
C GLU A 147 2.27 8.63 -3.08
N SER A 148 1.00 8.45 -2.72
CA SER A 148 0.53 8.83 -1.39
C SER A 148 1.37 8.14 -0.31
N GLY A 149 1.39 8.70 0.89
CA GLY A 149 2.16 8.11 1.98
C GLY A 149 1.64 8.41 3.37
N TYR A 150 2.26 7.76 4.34
CA TYR A 150 1.95 7.87 5.75
C TYR A 150 2.99 8.73 6.46
N ILE A 151 2.52 9.70 7.21
CA ILE A 151 3.35 10.48 8.12
C ILE A 151 3.63 9.60 9.33
N VAL A 152 4.90 9.34 9.60
CA VAL A 152 5.37 8.56 10.74
C VAL A 152 6.09 9.50 11.69
N ARG A 153 5.75 9.43 12.98
CA ARG A 153 6.36 10.25 14.02
C ARG A 153 6.76 9.38 15.20
N SER A 154 7.98 9.59 15.68
CA SER A 154 8.45 8.93 16.89
C SER A 154 7.87 9.58 18.15
N ILE A 155 7.31 8.76 19.03
CA ILE A 155 6.70 9.15 20.31
C ILE A 155 7.54 8.59 21.45
N GLU A 156 7.80 9.40 22.46
CA GLU A 156 8.54 9.02 23.68
C GLU A 156 7.71 8.04 24.51
N TYR A 157 8.16 6.79 24.67
CA TYR A 157 7.46 5.74 25.42
C TYR A 157 7.89 5.67 26.89
N ASN A 158 9.20 5.75 27.15
CA ASN A 158 9.80 5.89 28.48
C ASN A 158 11.00 6.85 28.37
N GLN A 159 11.58 7.30 29.50
CA GLN A 159 12.71 8.23 29.51
C GLN A 159 13.81 7.78 28.53
N ASN A 160 13.89 8.49 27.40
CA ASN A 160 14.81 8.27 26.26
C ASN A 160 14.52 7.10 25.29
N THR A 161 13.42 6.36 25.40
CA THR A 161 13.01 5.42 24.34
C THR A 161 11.92 6.02 23.49
N TYR A 162 12.17 6.07 22.18
CA TYR A 162 11.23 6.57 21.19
C TYR A 162 10.79 5.45 20.25
N THR A 163 9.51 5.43 19.89
CA THR A 163 8.94 4.43 18.99
C THR A 163 8.17 5.11 17.87
N PRO A 164 8.32 4.68 16.60
CA PRO A 164 7.63 5.29 15.47
C PRO A 164 6.16 4.88 15.42
N HIS A 165 5.27 5.85 15.21
CA HIS A 165 3.83 5.63 15.08
C HIS A 165 3.25 6.40 13.91
N PHE A 166 2.14 5.89 13.37
CA PHE A 166 1.34 6.58 12.37
C PHE A 166 0.81 7.92 12.92
N HIS A 167 0.99 9.00 12.18
CA HIS A 167 0.55 10.33 12.56
C HIS A 167 -0.50 10.92 11.60
N GLY A 168 -0.52 10.49 10.34
CA GLY A 168 -1.44 10.99 9.33
C GLY A 168 -1.08 10.50 7.93
N CYS A 169 -1.71 11.09 6.92
CA CYS A 169 -1.48 10.75 5.51
C CYS A 169 -1.15 11.99 4.68
N ILE A 170 -0.40 11.79 3.60
CA ILE A 170 -0.22 12.77 2.53
C ILE A 170 -0.80 12.17 1.25
N PRO A 171 -1.90 12.71 0.72
CA PRO A 171 -2.46 12.26 -0.53
C PRO A 171 -1.68 12.83 -1.71
N ILE A 172 -1.47 12.01 -2.74
CA ILE A 172 -0.97 12.41 -4.05
C ILE A 172 -2.02 11.98 -5.08
N ASN A 173 -2.61 12.96 -5.77
CA ASN A 173 -3.53 12.69 -6.86
C ASN A 173 -2.72 12.48 -8.14
N ALA A 174 -2.83 11.30 -8.74
CA ALA A 174 -2.10 11.00 -9.96
C ALA A 174 -2.73 11.72 -11.15
N THR A 175 -1.89 12.26 -12.03
CA THR A 175 -2.34 12.85 -13.30
C THR A 175 -2.70 11.79 -14.34
N ARG A 176 -2.25 10.55 -14.14
CA ARG A 176 -2.46 9.40 -15.02
C ARG A 176 -2.62 8.12 -14.21
N ILE A 177 -3.43 7.20 -14.69
CA ILE A 177 -3.68 5.90 -14.06
C ILE A 177 -3.60 4.79 -15.11
N PRO A 178 -3.07 3.61 -14.77
CA PRO A 178 -3.01 2.47 -15.69
C PRO A 178 -4.40 2.01 -16.11
N VAL A 179 -4.54 1.69 -17.40
CA VAL A 179 -5.72 1.09 -18.02
C VAL A 179 -5.27 0.07 -19.05
N THR A 180 -6.01 -1.02 -19.23
CA THR A 180 -5.65 -2.14 -20.11
C THR A 180 -6.52 -2.18 -21.37
N THR A 181 -7.83 -1.93 -21.22
CA THR A 181 -8.84 -2.20 -22.26
C THR A 181 -9.54 -0.94 -22.77
N ILE A 182 -9.59 0.14 -21.98
CA ILE A 182 -10.35 1.37 -22.28
C ILE A 182 -10.05 2.01 -23.65
N ASN A 183 -8.83 1.84 -24.17
CA ASN A 183 -8.43 2.42 -25.46
C ASN A 183 -8.59 1.47 -26.66
N LYS A 184 -9.11 0.26 -26.44
CA LYS A 184 -9.30 -0.76 -27.47
C LYS A 184 -10.75 -0.79 -27.91
N LYS A 185 -10.99 -0.89 -29.23
CA LYS A 185 -12.34 -1.15 -29.77
C LYS A 185 -12.67 -2.64 -29.63
N ILE A 186 -13.04 -3.06 -28.42
CA ILE A 186 -13.40 -4.45 -28.09
C ILE A 186 -14.78 -4.53 -27.45
N THR A 187 -15.39 -5.72 -27.46
CA THR A 187 -16.66 -5.93 -26.80
C THR A 187 -16.50 -5.95 -25.27
N HIS A 188 -17.62 -5.80 -24.56
CA HIS A 188 -17.64 -5.91 -23.11
C HIS A 188 -17.17 -7.28 -22.58
N ASP A 189 -17.56 -8.36 -23.26
CA ASP A 189 -17.14 -9.71 -22.88
C ASP A 189 -15.64 -9.89 -23.11
N ASP A 190 -15.12 -9.39 -24.25
CA ASP A 190 -13.68 -9.42 -24.55
C ASP A 190 -12.88 -8.61 -23.53
N ALA A 191 -13.37 -7.42 -23.13
CA ALA A 191 -12.71 -6.61 -22.11
C ALA A 191 -12.62 -7.36 -20.77
N LEU A 192 -13.72 -7.99 -20.33
CA LEU A 192 -13.71 -8.80 -19.11
C LEU A 192 -12.78 -10.01 -19.25
N ASN A 193 -12.72 -10.66 -20.40
CA ASN A 193 -11.82 -11.78 -20.67
C ASN A 193 -10.34 -11.37 -20.62
N GLU A 194 -9.98 -10.23 -21.21
CA GLU A 194 -8.63 -9.67 -21.14
C GLU A 194 -8.23 -9.38 -19.68
N LEU A 195 -9.10 -8.74 -18.90
CA LEU A 195 -8.84 -8.46 -17.48
C LEU A 195 -8.71 -9.75 -16.65
N ILE A 196 -9.53 -10.77 -16.92
CA ILE A 196 -9.41 -12.08 -16.28
C ILE A 196 -8.07 -12.74 -16.64
N SER A 197 -7.64 -12.65 -17.91
CA SER A 197 -6.34 -13.18 -18.33
C SER A 197 -5.20 -12.47 -17.60
N LEU A 198 -5.24 -11.14 -17.56
CA LEU A 198 -4.25 -10.31 -16.89
C LEU A 198 -4.09 -10.69 -15.41
N ILE A 199 -5.19 -10.93 -14.70
CA ILE A 199 -5.15 -11.40 -13.31
C ILE A 199 -4.54 -12.81 -13.21
N LYS A 200 -4.87 -13.72 -14.12
CA LYS A 200 -4.30 -15.08 -14.14
C LYS A 200 -2.80 -15.06 -14.36
N ASP A 201 -2.33 -14.24 -15.29
CA ASP A 201 -0.91 -14.07 -15.58
C ASP A 201 -0.18 -13.45 -14.39
N THR A 202 -0.77 -12.43 -13.76
CA THR A 202 -0.22 -11.80 -12.54
C THR A 202 -0.15 -12.78 -11.37
N LYS A 203 -1.18 -13.63 -11.17
CA LYS A 203 -1.16 -14.69 -10.15
C LYS A 203 -0.03 -15.69 -10.40
N LYS A 204 0.21 -16.03 -11.67
CA LYS A 204 1.30 -16.93 -12.05
C LYS A 204 2.65 -16.29 -11.76
N ALA A 205 2.86 -15.05 -12.21
CA ALA A 205 4.08 -14.29 -11.94
C ALA A 205 4.37 -14.17 -10.43
N LEU A 206 3.34 -13.87 -9.62
CA LEU A 206 3.48 -13.80 -8.16
C LEU A 206 3.88 -15.14 -7.54
N LYS A 207 3.32 -16.25 -8.02
CA LYS A 207 3.68 -17.60 -7.57
C LYS A 207 5.11 -17.96 -7.96
N ASP A 208 5.50 -17.65 -9.19
CA ASP A 208 6.85 -17.93 -9.72
C ASP A 208 7.91 -17.09 -8.99
N PHE A 209 7.57 -15.87 -8.58
CA PHE A 209 8.43 -15.01 -7.76
C PHE A 209 8.54 -15.49 -6.30
N HIS A 210 7.46 -16.04 -5.74
CA HIS A 210 7.42 -16.41 -4.34
C HIS A 210 8.32 -17.60 -3.99
N GLN A 211 9.21 -17.39 -3.03
CA GLN A 211 10.07 -18.43 -2.47
C GLN A 211 9.77 -18.61 -0.98
N PRO A 212 9.20 -19.76 -0.55
CA PRO A 212 8.92 -19.99 0.86
C PRO A 212 10.22 -20.13 1.68
N ILE A 213 10.17 -19.66 2.93
CA ILE A 213 11.24 -19.83 3.93
C ILE A 213 10.65 -20.42 5.21
N ASN A 214 11.51 -20.86 6.14
CA ASN A 214 11.08 -21.46 7.41
C ASN A 214 10.23 -20.53 8.29
N THR A 215 10.35 -19.21 8.12
CA THR A 215 9.49 -18.23 8.78
C THR A 215 8.27 -17.95 7.92
N ALA A 216 7.08 -18.17 8.46
CA ALA A 216 5.85 -17.91 7.72
C ALA A 216 5.68 -16.40 7.48
N LEU A 217 5.83 -15.96 6.22
CA LEU A 217 5.54 -14.61 5.77
C LEU A 217 4.40 -14.66 4.74
N HIS A 218 3.36 -13.87 4.99
CA HIS A 218 2.09 -14.00 4.28
C HIS A 218 1.78 -12.82 3.36
N TYR A 219 2.75 -11.96 3.04
CA TYR A 219 2.49 -10.82 2.15
C TYR A 219 1.99 -11.26 0.78
N HIS A 220 2.76 -12.13 0.11
CA HIS A 220 2.36 -12.65 -1.21
C HIS A 220 1.08 -13.48 -1.14
N HIS A 221 0.78 -14.12 0.00
CA HIS A 221 -0.50 -14.81 0.21
C HIS A 221 -1.67 -13.82 0.25
N THR A 222 -1.51 -12.67 0.90
CA THR A 222 -2.50 -11.58 0.88
C THR A 222 -2.67 -11.02 -0.53
N GLN A 223 -1.58 -10.78 -1.25
CA GLN A 223 -1.60 -10.32 -2.65
C GLN A 223 -2.34 -11.31 -3.56
N PHE A 224 -2.03 -12.60 -3.43
CA PHE A 224 -2.71 -13.66 -4.16
C PHE A 224 -4.21 -13.71 -3.84
N SER A 225 -4.58 -13.51 -2.56
CA SER A 225 -5.98 -13.47 -2.15
C SER A 225 -6.74 -12.29 -2.78
N ILE A 226 -6.09 -11.13 -2.93
CA ILE A 226 -6.65 -9.96 -3.62
C ILE A 226 -6.91 -10.29 -5.09
N LEU A 227 -5.91 -10.84 -5.80
CA LEU A 227 -6.06 -11.28 -7.18
C LEU A 227 -7.15 -12.34 -7.35
N LYS A 228 -7.26 -13.28 -6.41
CA LYS A 228 -8.31 -14.31 -6.45
C LYS A 228 -9.69 -13.69 -6.30
N ARG A 229 -9.87 -12.75 -5.37
CA ARG A 229 -11.14 -12.06 -5.16
C ARG A 229 -11.54 -11.21 -6.37
N ALA A 230 -10.56 -10.56 -7.00
CA ALA A 230 -10.76 -9.80 -8.23
C ALA A 230 -11.17 -10.72 -9.40
N GLU A 231 -10.50 -11.85 -9.59
CA GLU A 231 -10.88 -12.87 -10.59
C GLU A 231 -12.32 -13.36 -10.39
N ASP A 232 -12.69 -13.74 -9.16
CA ASP A 232 -14.03 -14.25 -8.87
C ASP A 232 -15.11 -13.17 -9.14
N SER A 233 -14.79 -11.90 -8.89
CA SER A 233 -15.68 -10.77 -9.18
C SER A 233 -15.83 -10.57 -10.69
N LEU A 234 -14.74 -10.60 -11.47
CA LEU A 234 -14.80 -10.48 -12.93
C LEU A 234 -15.53 -11.65 -13.59
N LEU A 235 -15.30 -12.88 -13.12
CA LEU A 235 -16.02 -14.05 -13.61
C LEU A 235 -17.52 -13.91 -13.35
N SER A 236 -17.89 -13.43 -12.17
CA SER A 236 -19.28 -13.17 -11.80
C SER A 236 -19.90 -12.07 -12.66
N MET A 237 -19.18 -10.96 -12.88
CA MET A 237 -19.59 -9.88 -13.79
C MET A 237 -19.85 -10.41 -15.20
N ARG A 238 -18.94 -11.25 -15.72
CA ARG A 238 -19.08 -11.83 -17.06
C ARG A 238 -20.31 -12.75 -17.17
N LEU A 239 -20.55 -13.62 -16.18
CA LEU A 239 -21.72 -14.49 -16.16
C LEU A 239 -23.04 -13.70 -16.10
N LEU A 240 -23.08 -12.64 -15.31
CA LEU A 240 -24.22 -11.73 -15.22
C LEU A 240 -24.44 -10.98 -16.52
N TYR A 241 -23.36 -10.46 -17.12
CA TYR A 241 -23.38 -9.80 -18.43
C TYR A 241 -23.94 -10.72 -19.53
N GLN A 242 -23.44 -11.95 -19.62
CA GLN A 242 -23.91 -12.95 -20.59
C GLN A 242 -25.39 -13.32 -20.39
N SER A 243 -25.88 -13.22 -19.16
CA SER A 243 -27.29 -13.40 -18.80
C SER A 243 -28.14 -12.14 -18.96
N LYS A 244 -27.60 -11.06 -19.54
CA LYS A 244 -28.22 -9.72 -19.68
C LYS A 244 -28.59 -9.03 -18.35
N LEU A 245 -27.99 -9.44 -17.23
CA LEU A 245 -28.19 -8.86 -15.90
C LEU A 245 -27.19 -7.72 -15.63
N TYR A 246 -27.22 -6.69 -16.48
CA TYR A 246 -26.21 -5.64 -16.54
C TYR A 246 -26.10 -4.80 -15.26
N LEU A 247 -27.24 -4.42 -14.66
CA LEU A 247 -27.26 -3.68 -13.40
C LEU A 247 -26.61 -4.48 -12.27
N ASN A 248 -26.92 -5.77 -12.17
CA ASN A 248 -26.33 -6.67 -11.18
C ASN A 248 -24.81 -6.84 -11.39
N ALA A 249 -24.35 -6.88 -12.64
CA ALA A 249 -22.92 -6.89 -12.94
C ALA A 249 -22.25 -5.59 -12.47
N ALA A 250 -22.88 -4.43 -12.71
CA ALA A 250 -22.36 -3.12 -12.30
C ALA A 250 -22.26 -2.96 -10.78
N VAL A 251 -23.12 -3.61 -9.98
CA VAL A 251 -23.00 -3.61 -8.50
C VAL A 251 -21.66 -4.21 -8.03
N LEU A 252 -21.07 -5.14 -8.78
CA LEU A 252 -19.78 -5.77 -8.42
C LEU A 252 -18.60 -4.80 -8.52
N VAL A 253 -18.73 -3.69 -9.26
CA VAL A 253 -17.74 -2.62 -9.33
C VAL A 253 -17.45 -2.05 -7.94
N ARG A 254 -18.46 -1.97 -7.06
CA ARG A 254 -18.26 -1.55 -5.66
C ARG A 254 -17.29 -2.46 -4.92
N SER A 255 -17.45 -3.77 -5.09
CA SER A 255 -16.60 -4.76 -4.43
C SER A 255 -15.15 -4.66 -4.93
N LEU A 256 -14.98 -4.44 -6.24
CA LEU A 256 -13.65 -4.23 -6.85
C LEU A 256 -13.00 -2.92 -6.37
N TYR A 257 -13.77 -1.85 -6.25
CA TYR A 257 -13.28 -0.57 -5.74
C TYR A 257 -12.79 -0.68 -4.30
N GLU A 258 -13.63 -1.20 -3.39
CA GLU A 258 -13.26 -1.35 -1.98
C GLU A 258 -12.06 -2.31 -1.81
N LEU A 259 -11.97 -3.36 -2.63
CA LEU A 259 -10.81 -4.25 -2.70
C LEU A 259 -9.53 -3.50 -3.12
N THR A 260 -9.62 -2.64 -4.13
CA THR A 260 -8.50 -1.84 -4.64
C THR A 260 -8.00 -0.85 -3.59
N LEU A 261 -8.91 -0.21 -2.87
CA LEU A 261 -8.57 0.71 -1.78
C LEU A 261 -7.83 0.02 -0.63
N ILE A 262 -8.30 -1.17 -0.21
CA ILE A 262 -7.64 -1.96 0.83
C ILE A 262 -6.26 -2.41 0.35
N PHE A 263 -6.16 -2.90 -0.88
CA PHE A 263 -4.90 -3.28 -1.49
C PHE A 263 -3.90 -2.13 -1.51
N TYR A 264 -4.31 -0.95 -2.01
CA TYR A 264 -3.42 0.20 -2.13
C TYR A 264 -2.91 0.67 -0.76
N ALA A 265 -3.79 0.73 0.25
CA ALA A 265 -3.41 1.08 1.61
C ALA A 265 -2.39 0.09 2.22
N ASP A 266 -2.57 -1.22 2.03
CA ASP A 266 -1.57 -2.23 2.43
C ASP A 266 -0.28 -2.13 1.61
N TRP A 267 -0.40 -1.88 0.30
CA TRP A 267 0.73 -1.84 -0.62
C TRP A 267 1.67 -0.69 -0.31
N ILE A 268 1.18 0.52 0.00
CA ILE A 268 2.02 1.69 0.35
C ILE A 268 3.01 1.36 1.47
N SER A 269 2.54 0.76 2.57
CA SER A 269 3.38 0.41 3.71
C SER A 269 2.89 -0.88 4.39
N PRO A 270 3.30 -2.05 3.87
CA PRO A 270 2.77 -3.34 4.29
C PRO A 270 3.11 -3.71 5.73
N GLU A 271 4.13 -3.10 6.33
CA GLU A 271 4.57 -3.38 7.70
C GLU A 271 3.83 -2.52 8.74
N ILE A 272 3.55 -1.25 8.42
CA ILE A 272 2.90 -0.31 9.34
C ILE A 272 1.40 -0.63 9.44
N PHE A 273 0.75 -0.87 8.31
CA PHE A 273 -0.71 -0.79 8.25
C PHE A 273 -1.42 -2.13 8.48
N ASN A 274 -0.72 -3.23 8.22
CA ASN A 274 -1.24 -4.59 8.34
C ASN A 274 -1.84 -4.90 9.72
N LYS A 275 -1.28 -4.40 10.83
CA LYS A 275 -1.86 -4.59 12.17
C LYS A 275 -3.29 -4.05 12.23
N TYR A 276 -3.51 -2.85 11.70
CA TYR A 276 -4.80 -2.17 11.78
C TYR A 276 -5.81 -2.77 10.81
N LEU A 277 -5.38 -3.21 9.62
CA LEU A 277 -6.24 -3.98 8.70
C LEU A 277 -6.79 -5.24 9.37
N LYS A 278 -5.93 -6.02 10.05
CA LYS A 278 -6.37 -7.20 10.81
C LYS A 278 -7.31 -6.85 11.95
N LEU A 279 -6.96 -5.85 12.76
CA LEU A 279 -7.80 -5.42 13.87
C LEU A 279 -9.17 -4.99 13.38
N SER A 280 -9.24 -4.14 12.36
CA SER A 280 -10.52 -3.67 11.80
C SER A 280 -11.42 -4.78 11.26
N SER A 281 -10.88 -5.97 10.96
CA SER A 281 -11.67 -7.13 10.55
C SER A 281 -12.34 -7.89 11.71
N ILE A 282 -11.92 -7.66 12.96
CA ILE A 282 -12.40 -8.40 14.14
C ILE A 282 -12.99 -7.54 15.25
N ILE A 283 -12.67 -6.24 15.29
CA ILE A 283 -13.11 -5.31 16.35
C ILE A 283 -13.82 -4.10 15.74
N LYS A 284 -14.86 -3.61 16.43
CA LYS A 284 -15.53 -2.36 16.03
C LYS A 284 -14.80 -1.15 16.61
N GLU A 285 -14.96 0.01 15.97
CA GLU A 285 -14.32 1.27 16.41
C GLU A 285 -14.59 1.61 17.89
N LYS A 286 -15.84 1.43 18.35
CA LYS A 286 -16.20 1.68 19.75
C LYS A 286 -15.43 0.82 20.74
N GLU A 287 -15.21 -0.45 20.41
CA GLU A 287 -14.47 -1.40 21.24
C GLU A 287 -12.97 -1.08 21.20
N TRP A 288 -12.45 -0.72 20.03
CA TRP A 288 -11.06 -0.28 19.88
C TRP A 288 -10.75 1.00 20.67
N LEU A 289 -11.68 1.95 20.71
CA LEU A 289 -11.57 3.16 21.52
C LEU A 289 -11.43 2.83 23.01
N ILE A 290 -12.21 1.86 23.51
CA ILE A 290 -12.12 1.40 24.90
C ILE A 290 -10.74 0.79 25.19
N GLU A 291 -10.19 -0.02 24.28
CA GLU A 291 -8.84 -0.58 24.43
C GLU A 291 -7.75 0.50 24.41
N CYS A 292 -7.86 1.49 23.51
CA CYS A 292 -6.94 2.63 23.48
C CYS A 292 -7.01 3.47 24.77
N ASP A 293 -8.20 3.63 25.36
CA ASP A 293 -8.37 4.32 26.65
C ASP A 293 -7.75 3.55 27.83
N LYS A 294 -7.84 2.21 27.81
CA LYS A 294 -7.16 1.36 28.79
C LYS A 294 -5.65 1.47 28.65
N GLU A 295 -5.14 1.42 27.42
CA GLU A 295 -3.71 1.54 27.13
C GLU A 295 -3.15 2.91 27.55
N LEU A 296 -3.88 3.99 27.27
CA LEU A 296 -3.53 5.34 27.72
C LEU A 296 -3.34 5.39 29.25
N LYS A 297 -4.32 4.87 30.01
CA LYS A 297 -4.23 4.83 31.48
C LYS A 297 -3.07 3.97 31.96
N ALA A 298 -2.82 2.84 31.30
CA ALA A 298 -1.71 1.94 31.63
C ALA A 298 -0.35 2.59 31.37
N ASN A 299 -0.18 3.28 30.24
CA ASN A 299 1.07 3.97 29.90
C ASN A 299 1.34 5.15 30.86
N MET A 300 0.31 5.91 31.25
CA MET A 300 0.45 6.95 32.27
C MET A 300 0.88 6.38 33.62
N LYS A 301 0.34 5.23 34.03
CA LYS A 301 0.77 4.53 35.27
C LYS A 301 2.23 4.06 35.20
N LYS A 302 2.75 3.74 34.02
CA LYS A 302 4.16 3.39 33.78
C LYS A 302 5.09 4.60 33.70
N GLY A 303 4.59 5.82 33.90
CA GLY A 303 5.38 7.05 33.93
C GLY A 303 5.50 7.78 32.59
N MET A 304 4.75 7.37 31.55
CA MET A 304 4.67 8.12 30.30
C MET A 304 3.95 9.47 30.53
N LYS A 305 4.48 10.56 29.96
CA LYS A 305 3.84 11.88 30.04
C LYS A 305 2.45 11.83 29.40
N LYS A 306 1.46 12.47 30.03
CA LYS A 306 0.06 12.52 29.54
C LYS A 306 -0.02 12.94 28.06
N THR A 307 0.73 13.96 27.67
CA THR A 307 0.75 14.48 26.29
C THR A 307 1.23 13.43 25.28
N GLU A 308 2.21 12.60 25.64
CA GLU A 308 2.73 11.55 24.76
C GLU A 308 1.79 10.34 24.73
N ALA A 309 1.17 10.00 25.86
CA ALA A 309 0.15 8.95 25.93
C ALA A 309 -1.11 9.30 25.09
N GLU A 310 -1.54 10.56 25.10
CA GLU A 310 -2.64 11.06 24.26
C GLU A 310 -2.27 11.02 22.77
N LYS A 311 -1.05 11.43 22.40
CA LYS A 311 -0.55 11.31 21.02
C LYS A 311 -0.54 9.86 20.55
N LEU A 312 -0.12 8.93 21.41
CA LEU A 312 -0.08 7.51 21.09
C LEU A 312 -1.49 6.96 20.86
N LYS A 313 -2.44 7.27 21.76
CA LYS A 313 -3.86 6.94 21.57
C LYS A 313 -4.39 7.47 20.24
N ASN A 314 -4.16 8.75 19.94
CA ASN A 314 -4.63 9.36 18.70
C ASN A 314 -4.01 8.68 17.47
N SER A 315 -2.72 8.35 17.53
CA SER A 315 -2.02 7.61 16.48
C SER A 315 -2.68 6.25 16.19
N HIS A 316 -3.00 5.49 17.24
CA HIS A 316 -3.69 4.22 17.13
C HIS A 316 -5.12 4.34 16.60
N MET A 317 -5.87 5.36 17.02
CA MET A 317 -7.22 5.62 16.53
C MET A 317 -7.22 6.05 15.07
N SER A 318 -6.32 6.96 14.67
CA SER A 318 -6.24 7.43 13.29
C SER A 318 -5.82 6.33 12.32
N ALA A 319 -4.86 5.48 12.71
CA ALA A 319 -4.47 4.33 11.89
C ALA A 319 -5.61 3.30 11.77
N PHE A 320 -6.35 3.06 12.86
CA PHE A 320 -7.54 2.20 12.82
C PHE A 320 -8.63 2.77 11.92
N HIS A 321 -8.91 4.07 12.02
CA HIS A 321 -9.94 4.75 11.23
C HIS A 321 -9.61 4.70 9.74
N LEU A 322 -8.35 4.92 9.36
CA LEU A 322 -7.89 4.71 7.98
C LEU A 322 -8.15 3.26 7.53
N ALA A 323 -7.99 2.27 8.41
CA ALA A 323 -8.12 0.86 8.05
C ALA A 323 -9.59 0.47 7.88
N SER A 324 -10.46 0.92 8.79
CA SER A 324 -11.88 0.57 8.83
C SER A 324 -12.73 1.38 7.86
N THR A 325 -12.37 2.63 7.54
CA THR A 325 -13.25 3.56 6.83
C THR A 325 -12.90 3.63 5.35
N VAL A 326 -13.89 3.49 4.46
CA VAL A 326 -13.66 3.48 3.01
C VAL A 326 -13.24 4.84 2.48
N SER A 327 -13.91 5.93 2.90
CA SER A 327 -13.58 7.30 2.47
C SER A 327 -12.15 7.69 2.85
N GLU A 328 -11.67 7.27 4.01
CA GLU A 328 -10.28 7.53 4.42
C GLU A 328 -9.26 6.82 3.53
N LYS A 329 -9.54 5.58 3.10
CA LYS A 329 -8.68 4.89 2.12
C LYS A 329 -8.77 5.55 0.75
N ALA A 330 -9.96 6.01 0.37
CA ALA A 330 -10.14 6.74 -0.88
C ALA A 330 -9.37 8.06 -0.92
N ARG A 331 -9.27 8.75 0.22
CA ARG A 331 -8.51 10.01 0.35
C ARG A 331 -7.04 9.85 -0.04
N ILE A 332 -6.43 8.69 0.24
CA ILE A 332 -5.04 8.41 -0.15
C ILE A 332 -4.91 7.73 -1.51
N PHE A 333 -6.00 7.22 -2.08
CA PHE A 333 -5.95 6.52 -3.37
C PHE A 333 -5.66 7.52 -4.50
N PRO A 334 -4.94 7.15 -5.58
CA PRO A 334 -4.47 8.12 -6.59
C PRO A 334 -5.59 8.87 -7.34
N LEU A 335 -6.81 8.35 -7.36
CA LEU A 335 -7.99 9.05 -7.91
C LEU A 335 -8.57 10.13 -6.98
N GLY A 336 -8.24 10.07 -5.68
CA GLY A 336 -8.68 11.03 -4.68
C GLY A 336 -10.16 10.90 -4.26
N GLU A 337 -10.57 11.80 -3.38
CA GLU A 337 -11.90 11.82 -2.75
C GLU A 337 -13.02 12.22 -3.72
N ASP A 338 -12.75 13.11 -4.68
CA ASP A 338 -13.77 13.54 -5.64
C ASP A 338 -14.26 12.37 -6.50
N HIS A 339 -13.34 11.53 -6.97
CA HIS A 339 -13.68 10.31 -7.71
C HIS A 339 -14.47 9.33 -6.82
N HIS A 340 -14.11 9.21 -5.53
CA HIS A 340 -14.86 8.37 -4.59
C HIS A 340 -16.32 8.80 -4.49
N GLN A 341 -16.57 10.11 -4.35
CA GLN A 341 -17.92 10.66 -4.28
C GLN A 341 -18.71 10.37 -5.57
N GLN A 342 -18.09 10.56 -6.74
CA GLN A 342 -18.70 10.26 -8.04
C GLN A 342 -19.06 8.78 -8.18
N LEU A 343 -18.11 7.89 -7.89
CA LEU A 343 -18.31 6.45 -7.98
C LEU A 343 -19.40 5.97 -7.00
N TYR A 344 -19.41 6.44 -5.75
CA TYR A 344 -20.45 6.06 -4.79
C TYR A 344 -21.81 6.61 -5.19
N SER A 345 -21.87 7.80 -5.77
CA SER A 345 -23.12 8.33 -6.34
C SER A 345 -23.63 7.46 -7.48
N PHE A 346 -22.75 7.06 -8.41
CA PHE A 346 -23.06 6.14 -9.50
C PHE A 346 -23.56 4.79 -8.99
N LEU A 347 -22.81 4.14 -8.10
CA LEU A 347 -23.16 2.83 -7.54
C LEU A 347 -24.44 2.87 -6.71
N SER A 348 -24.69 3.96 -5.99
CA SER A 348 -25.93 4.15 -5.21
C SER A 348 -27.16 4.15 -6.11
N LYS A 349 -27.08 4.83 -7.26
CA LYS A 349 -28.16 4.87 -8.28
C LYS A 349 -28.46 3.52 -8.92
N ILE A 350 -27.56 2.55 -8.80
CA ILE A 350 -27.68 1.20 -9.41
C ILE A 350 -28.09 0.17 -8.35
N ALA A 351 -27.54 0.27 -7.14
CA ALA A 351 -27.71 -0.74 -6.10
C ALA A 351 -28.99 -0.56 -5.26
N HIS A 352 -29.53 0.65 -5.18
CA HIS A 352 -30.71 0.93 -4.36
C HIS A 352 -31.98 1.05 -5.20
N GLN A 353 -33.05 0.38 -4.79
CA GLN A 353 -34.39 0.66 -5.28
C GLN A 353 -34.86 1.99 -4.66
N ASP A 354 -34.74 3.08 -5.41
CA ASP A 354 -35.27 4.39 -5.05
C ASP A 354 -36.38 4.82 -6.05
N PHE A 355 -36.97 5.99 -5.83
CA PHE A 355 -37.99 6.52 -6.76
C PHE A 355 -37.41 6.83 -8.15
N SER A 356 -36.09 7.05 -8.27
CA SER A 356 -35.41 7.18 -9.56
C SER A 356 -35.46 5.85 -10.33
N MET A 357 -35.16 4.73 -9.66
CA MET A 357 -35.30 3.38 -10.21
C MET A 357 -36.76 3.02 -10.50
N THR A 358 -37.71 3.41 -9.63
CA THR A 358 -39.14 3.21 -9.91
C THR A 358 -39.61 4.01 -11.13
N ALA A 359 -39.17 5.26 -11.29
CA ALA A 359 -39.46 6.05 -12.48
C ALA A 359 -38.88 5.42 -13.74
N ARG A 360 -37.67 4.86 -13.67
CA ARG A 360 -37.05 4.13 -14.79
C ARG A 360 -37.81 2.87 -15.16
N TYR A 361 -38.21 2.07 -14.17
CA TYR A 361 -38.98 0.85 -14.43
C TYR A 361 -40.42 1.11 -14.89
N LYS A 362 -40.96 2.30 -14.58
CA LYS A 362 -42.23 2.75 -15.16
C LYS A 362 -42.09 2.92 -16.68
N ASP A 363 -41.02 3.56 -17.14
CA ASP A 363 -40.81 3.77 -18.57
C ASP A 363 -40.54 2.45 -19.32
N THR A 364 -39.89 1.45 -18.71
CA THR A 364 -39.77 0.10 -19.29
C THR A 364 -41.03 -0.77 -19.13
N PHE A 365 -41.96 -0.42 -18.24
CA PHE A 365 -43.29 -1.01 -18.25
C PHE A 365 -44.11 -0.53 -19.46
N ASP A 366 -43.88 0.72 -19.89
CA ASP A 366 -44.62 1.39 -20.97
C ASP A 366 -43.92 1.31 -22.35
N GLU A 367 -42.58 1.20 -22.42
CA GLU A 367 -41.74 1.11 -23.64
C GLU A 367 -40.89 -0.18 -23.71
N VAL A 368 -40.61 -0.67 -24.94
CA VAL A 368 -40.05 -2.02 -25.20
C VAL A 368 -38.52 -2.13 -25.04
N SER A 369 -37.72 -1.04 -25.01
CA SER A 369 -36.25 -1.16 -25.07
C SER A 369 -35.51 -0.77 -23.78
N GLU A 370 -35.33 -1.72 -22.88
CA GLU A 370 -34.47 -1.66 -21.69
C GLU A 370 -32.95 -1.62 -22.01
N GLU A 371 -32.59 -1.85 -23.29
CA GLU A 371 -31.23 -2.19 -23.71
C GLU A 371 -30.26 -1.00 -23.78
N ALA A 372 -30.69 0.20 -24.20
CA ALA A 372 -29.77 1.34 -24.37
C ALA A 372 -29.20 1.86 -23.04
N TYR A 373 -30.07 2.05 -22.04
CA TYR A 373 -29.68 2.50 -20.70
C TYR A 373 -28.76 1.49 -20.00
N SER A 374 -29.07 0.21 -20.13
CA SER A 374 -28.26 -0.86 -19.54
C SER A 374 -26.86 -0.95 -20.16
N GLN A 375 -26.75 -0.59 -21.45
CA GLN A 375 -25.48 -0.56 -22.16
C GLN A 375 -24.56 0.56 -21.66
N ASP A 376 -25.10 1.77 -21.42
CA ASP A 376 -24.33 2.90 -20.89
C ASP A 376 -23.76 2.62 -19.50
N ILE A 377 -24.57 2.02 -18.62
CA ILE A 377 -24.10 1.59 -17.29
C ILE A 377 -23.00 0.55 -17.40
N MET A 378 -23.11 -0.35 -18.37
CA MET A 378 -22.09 -1.37 -18.56
C MET A 378 -20.78 -0.77 -19.10
N ASN A 379 -20.85 0.24 -19.97
CA ASN A 379 -19.67 1.00 -20.41
C ASN A 379 -18.94 1.58 -19.20
N ASP A 380 -19.65 2.28 -18.32
CA ASP A 380 -19.09 2.86 -17.09
C ASP A 380 -18.57 1.79 -16.14
N ALA A 381 -19.31 0.69 -15.96
CA ALA A 381 -18.90 -0.40 -15.10
C ALA A 381 -17.60 -1.06 -15.56
N ILE A 382 -17.43 -1.26 -16.87
CA ILE A 382 -16.21 -1.82 -17.45
C ILE A 382 -15.07 -0.82 -17.37
N PHE A 383 -15.32 0.46 -17.62
CA PHE A 383 -14.33 1.52 -17.47
C PHE A 383 -13.75 1.53 -16.05
N TYR A 384 -14.60 1.58 -15.02
CA TYR A 384 -14.13 1.55 -13.62
C TYR A 384 -13.45 0.23 -13.28
N THR A 385 -13.97 -0.88 -13.78
CA THR A 385 -13.37 -2.21 -13.57
C THR A 385 -11.97 -2.30 -14.16
N ASP A 386 -11.76 -1.80 -15.38
CA ASP A 386 -10.45 -1.76 -16.01
C ASP A 386 -9.46 -0.93 -15.19
N ILE A 387 -9.86 0.26 -14.74
CA ILE A 387 -9.02 1.12 -13.88
C ILE A 387 -8.60 0.36 -12.61
N PHE A 388 -9.53 -0.25 -11.90
CA PHE A 388 -9.26 -0.91 -10.62
C PHE A 388 -8.38 -2.15 -10.78
N ILE A 389 -8.69 -3.00 -11.77
CA ILE A 389 -7.90 -4.20 -12.04
C ILE A 389 -6.50 -3.83 -12.55
N SER A 390 -6.41 -2.90 -13.49
CA SER A 390 -5.13 -2.42 -14.02
C SER A 390 -4.26 -1.81 -12.93
N HIS A 391 -4.85 -1.07 -11.98
CA HIS A 391 -4.13 -0.53 -10.84
C HIS A 391 -3.61 -1.62 -9.90
N ILE A 392 -4.44 -2.61 -9.53
CA ILE A 392 -4.03 -3.75 -8.72
C ILE A 392 -2.85 -4.48 -9.38
N VAL A 393 -3.00 -4.82 -10.66
CA VAL A 393 -2.01 -5.58 -11.41
C VAL A 393 -0.71 -4.79 -11.56
N ASN A 394 -0.78 -3.53 -11.98
CA ASN A 394 0.39 -2.70 -12.18
C ASN A 394 1.24 -2.61 -10.91
N ASN A 395 0.61 -2.35 -9.77
CA ASN A 395 1.32 -2.21 -8.50
C ASN A 395 1.91 -3.55 -8.03
N MET A 396 1.19 -4.67 -8.23
CA MET A 396 1.74 -6.00 -7.89
C MET A 396 2.92 -6.38 -8.80
N LEU A 397 2.83 -6.14 -10.12
CA LEU A 397 3.93 -6.42 -11.05
C LEU A 397 5.16 -5.56 -10.73
N SER A 398 4.96 -4.29 -10.39
CA SER A 398 6.05 -3.39 -9.95
C SER A 398 6.75 -3.87 -8.69
N ASP A 399 6.10 -4.71 -7.88
CA ASP A 399 6.53 -5.20 -6.58
C ASP A 399 7.19 -6.61 -6.64
N ILE A 400 7.09 -7.30 -7.78
CA ILE A 400 7.73 -8.61 -8.03
C ILE A 400 8.73 -8.59 -9.20
N GLY A 401 8.98 -7.41 -9.78
CA GLY A 401 10.00 -7.21 -10.82
C GLY A 401 9.69 -7.86 -12.16
N PHE A 402 8.41 -7.96 -12.53
CA PHE A 402 8.04 -8.51 -13.83
C PHE A 402 8.12 -7.45 -14.93
N LYS A 403 8.79 -7.75 -16.05
CA LYS A 403 8.80 -6.88 -17.24
C LYS A 403 7.40 -6.87 -17.85
N GLN A 404 6.76 -5.70 -17.87
CA GLN A 404 5.60 -5.43 -18.73
C GLN A 404 6.05 -5.24 -20.17
#